data_AF-A0A822ZFP8-F1
#
_entry.id   AF-A0A822ZFP8-F1
#
_cell.length_a   1.000
_cell.length_b   1.000
_cell.length_c   1.000
_cell.angle_alpha   90.00
_cell.angle_beta   90.00
_cell.angle_gamma   90.00
#
_symmetry.space_group_name_H-M   'P 1'
#
loop_
_entity.id
_entity.type
_entity.pdbx_description
1 polymer ?
#
loop_
_entity_poly.entity_id
_entity_poly.type
_entity_poly.pdbx_seq_one_letter_code
_entity_poly.pdbx_strand_id
1 'polypeptide(L)'
;MMIYSIILGRNSKKSIVDVYLASLGGGMNISLIFYDFQRCRFALKVVGKNRCFVEGVLHLPSNSPVKMDSQDLLQIGDKKFYLLLIVYSILRGSLPATSLTLLHPFCCPLHLPFAWVALPPPLHHSSKKGRG
;
A
#
# COMPACT_ATOMS: atom_id res chain seq x y z
N MET A 1 13.53 -11.76 -3.96
CA MET A 1 12.70 -10.72 -4.61
C MET A 1 11.84 -10.09 -3.54
N MET A 2 12.03 -8.80 -3.22
CA MET A 2 11.08 -8.11 -2.33
C MET A 2 9.78 -7.87 -3.10
N ILE A 3 8.65 -8.08 -2.45
CA ILE A 3 7.32 -7.92 -3.04
C ILE A 3 6.65 -6.81 -2.25
N TYR A 4 6.49 -5.63 -2.87
CA TYR A 4 5.61 -4.60 -2.32
C TYR A 4 4.18 -4.93 -2.74
N SER A 5 3.33 -5.21 -1.77
CA SER A 5 1.96 -5.60 -2.04
C SER A 5 0.99 -5.08 -1.00
N ILE A 6 -0.24 -4.86 -1.44
CA ILE A 6 -1.41 -4.57 -0.65
C ILE A 6 -2.34 -5.78 -0.77
N ILE A 7 -2.59 -6.44 0.36
CA ILE A 7 -3.43 -7.63 0.46
C ILE A 7 -4.84 -7.20 0.86
N LEU A 8 -5.80 -7.45 -0.01
CA LEU A 8 -7.22 -7.19 0.24
C LEU A 8 -7.94 -8.50 0.52
N GLY A 9 -8.68 -8.60 1.61
CA GLY A 9 -9.46 -9.79 1.87
C GLY A 9 -9.90 -10.02 3.30
N ARG A 10 -9.88 -11.27 3.74
CA ARG A 10 -10.15 -11.64 5.13
C ARG A 10 -8.86 -12.06 5.82
N ASN A 11 -8.68 -11.58 7.05
CA ASN A 11 -7.65 -12.13 7.92
C ASN A 11 -7.88 -13.63 8.11
N SER A 12 -6.79 -14.40 8.05
CA SER A 12 -6.77 -15.80 8.41
C SER A 12 -5.60 -16.06 9.36
N LYS A 13 -5.55 -17.24 9.97
CA LYS A 13 -4.39 -17.66 10.78
C LYS A 13 -3.07 -17.67 9.98
N LYS A 14 -3.15 -17.71 8.64
CA LYS A 14 -1.99 -17.80 7.73
C LYS A 14 -1.76 -16.53 6.90
N SER A 15 -2.67 -15.56 6.94
CA SER A 15 -2.60 -14.37 6.10
C SER A 15 -3.16 -13.16 6.84
N ILE A 16 -2.29 -12.18 7.05
CA ILE A 16 -2.67 -10.85 7.51
C ILE A 16 -3.05 -10.06 6.25
N VAL A 17 -4.17 -9.33 6.29
CA VAL A 17 -4.62 -8.47 5.19
C VAL A 17 -4.44 -7.01 5.56
N ASP A 18 -4.04 -6.19 4.58
CA ASP A 18 -3.93 -4.74 4.73
C ASP A 18 -5.30 -4.08 4.67
N VAL A 19 -6.21 -4.62 3.84
CA VAL A 19 -7.59 -4.15 3.71
C VAL A 19 -8.55 -5.29 4.05
N TYR A 20 -9.30 -5.14 5.14
CA TYR A 20 -10.26 -6.14 5.61
C TYR A 20 -11.64 -5.97 4.96
N LEU A 21 -12.10 -7.02 4.27
CA LEU A 21 -13.34 -7.03 3.47
C LEU A 21 -14.41 -8.00 3.99
N ALA A 22 -14.23 -8.63 5.17
CA ALA A 22 -15.15 -9.70 5.62
C ALA A 22 -16.56 -9.22 5.95
N SER A 23 -16.70 -8.01 6.53
CA SER A 23 -17.99 -7.38 6.84
C SER A 23 -18.80 -7.02 5.60
N LEU A 24 -18.16 -7.06 4.43
CA LEU A 24 -18.69 -6.57 3.18
C LEU A 24 -19.25 -7.69 2.30
N GLY A 25 -19.60 -8.85 2.87
CA GLY A 25 -20.18 -9.96 2.10
C GLY A 25 -19.24 -10.59 1.06
N GLY A 26 -18.01 -10.07 0.93
CA GLY A 26 -16.95 -10.72 0.18
C GLY A 26 -16.59 -12.01 0.89
N GLY A 27 -16.67 -13.15 0.19
CA GLY A 27 -16.29 -14.47 0.70
C GLY A 27 -14.83 -14.52 1.15
N MET A 28 -14.21 -15.70 1.15
CA MET A 28 -12.77 -15.85 1.47
C MET A 28 -11.88 -15.32 0.33
N ASN A 29 -12.13 -14.10 -0.14
CA ASN A 29 -11.51 -13.43 -1.27
C ASN A 29 -10.21 -12.79 -0.80
N ILE A 30 -9.07 -13.33 -1.22
CA ILE A 30 -7.79 -12.65 -1.07
C ILE A 30 -7.37 -12.19 -2.48
N SER A 31 -7.37 -10.89 -2.69
CA SER A 31 -6.82 -10.26 -3.89
C SER A 31 -5.55 -9.52 -3.50
N LEU A 32 -4.54 -9.59 -4.37
CA LEU A 32 -3.23 -9.01 -4.13
C LEU A 32 -2.96 -7.93 -5.17
N ILE A 33 -2.86 -6.68 -4.76
CA ILE A 33 -2.27 -5.64 -5.62
C ILE A 33 -0.78 -5.63 -5.30
N PHE A 34 0.08 -5.74 -6.30
CA PHE A 34 1.52 -5.71 -6.11
C PHE A 34 2.18 -4.85 -7.17
N TYR A 35 3.36 -4.34 -6.85
CA TYR A 35 4.19 -3.64 -7.82
C TYR A 35 5.08 -4.64 -8.57
N ASP A 36 4.86 -4.79 -9.87
CA ASP A 36 5.72 -5.54 -10.76
C ASP A 36 6.91 -4.67 -11.16
N PHE A 37 8.05 -4.89 -10.50
CA PHE A 37 9.28 -4.17 -10.78
C PHE A 37 9.85 -4.40 -12.17
N GLN A 38 9.61 -5.58 -12.77
CA GLN A 38 10.13 -5.87 -14.11
C GLN A 38 9.38 -5.03 -15.15
N ARG A 39 8.10 -4.76 -14.90
CA ARG A 39 7.24 -3.99 -15.79
C ARG A 39 6.99 -2.56 -15.31
N CYS A 40 7.63 -2.16 -14.21
CA CYS A 40 7.47 -0.88 -13.52
C CYS A 40 6.01 -0.43 -13.33
N ARG A 41 5.12 -1.35 -12.94
CA ARG A 41 3.67 -1.08 -12.88
C ARG A 41 2.96 -1.83 -11.77
N PHE A 42 1.80 -1.31 -11.34
CA PHE A 42 0.91 -2.05 -10.45
C PHE A 42 0.17 -3.12 -11.22
N ALA A 43 -0.01 -4.26 -10.56
CA ALA A 43 -0.78 -5.37 -11.07
C ALA A 43 -1.64 -6.01 -9.97
N LEU A 44 -2.80 -6.51 -10.36
CA LEU A 44 -3.71 -7.27 -9.51
C LEU A 44 -3.57 -8.76 -9.81
N LYS A 45 -3.38 -9.55 -8.76
CA LYS A 45 -3.50 -11.01 -8.79
C LYS A 45 -4.68 -11.46 -7.95
N VAL A 46 -5.62 -12.15 -8.58
CA VAL A 46 -6.71 -12.83 -7.87
C VAL A 46 -6.15 -14.15 -7.32
N VAL A 47 -6.31 -14.41 -6.03
CA VAL A 47 -5.83 -15.64 -5.38
C VAL A 47 -7.01 -16.52 -4.99
N GLY A 48 -6.80 -17.84 -4.99
CA GLY A 48 -7.76 -18.81 -4.45
C GLY A 48 -8.79 -19.29 -5.47
N LYS A 49 -10.08 -19.24 -5.10
CA LYS A 49 -11.23 -19.61 -5.94
C LYS A 49 -12.11 -18.40 -6.27
N ASN A 50 -11.54 -17.23 -6.11
CA ASN A 50 -12.27 -15.99 -5.93
C ASN A 50 -12.45 -15.28 -7.26
N ARG A 51 -13.40 -14.33 -7.26
CA ARG A 51 -13.75 -13.54 -8.44
C ARG A 51 -13.54 -12.08 -8.11
N CYS A 52 -13.01 -11.34 -9.06
CA CYS A 52 -12.80 -9.93 -8.94
C CYS A 52 -13.12 -9.28 -10.27
N PHE A 53 -13.77 -8.11 -10.25
CA PHE A 53 -13.93 -7.32 -11.47
C PHE A 53 -12.97 -6.14 -11.44
N VAL A 54 -12.37 -5.86 -12.58
CA VAL A 54 -11.59 -4.64 -12.84
C VAL A 54 -12.24 -3.96 -14.02
N GLU A 55 -12.69 -2.71 -13.87
CA GLU A 55 -13.41 -2.00 -14.94
C GLU A 55 -14.62 -2.79 -15.49
N GLY A 56 -15.28 -3.56 -14.61
CA GLY A 56 -16.41 -4.42 -14.99
C GLY A 56 -16.03 -5.73 -15.69
N VAL A 57 -14.75 -6.00 -15.93
CA VAL A 57 -14.26 -7.26 -16.52
C VAL A 57 -13.95 -8.29 -15.43
N LEU A 58 -14.52 -9.49 -15.55
CA LEU A 58 -14.32 -10.57 -14.58
C LEU A 58 -12.93 -11.22 -14.71
N HIS A 59 -12.18 -11.24 -13.62
CA HIS A 59 -10.91 -11.92 -13.48
C HIS A 59 -10.98 -13.09 -12.48
N LEU A 60 -10.38 -14.21 -12.90
CA LEU A 60 -10.31 -15.46 -12.16
C LEU A 60 -8.87 -15.75 -11.70
N PRO A 61 -8.67 -16.62 -10.70
CA PRO A 61 -7.36 -16.87 -10.08
C PRO A 61 -6.32 -17.51 -11.02
N SER A 62 -6.78 -18.20 -12.06
CA SER A 62 -5.93 -18.82 -13.10
C SER A 62 -5.47 -17.82 -14.17
N ASN A 63 -5.99 -16.58 -14.17
CA ASN A 63 -5.63 -15.58 -15.16
C ASN A 63 -4.26 -14.96 -14.84
N SER A 64 -3.61 -14.43 -15.87
CA SER A 64 -2.41 -13.61 -15.70
C SER A 64 -2.70 -12.38 -14.82
N PRO A 65 -1.70 -11.86 -14.07
CA PRO A 65 -1.85 -10.62 -13.33
C PRO A 65 -2.35 -9.48 -14.24
N VAL A 66 -3.38 -8.79 -13.76
CA VAL A 66 -4.06 -7.71 -14.50
C VAL A 66 -3.30 -6.42 -14.25
N LYS A 67 -2.96 -5.68 -15.30
CA LYS A 67 -2.38 -4.34 -15.14
C LYS A 67 -3.42 -3.44 -14.44
N MET A 68 -2.98 -2.67 -13.45
CA MET A 68 -3.79 -1.66 -12.80
C MET A 68 -3.20 -0.27 -13.07
N ASP A 69 -4.04 0.64 -13.53
CA ASP A 69 -3.75 2.06 -13.65
C ASP A 69 -4.42 2.85 -12.49
N SER A 70 -4.04 4.12 -12.36
CA SER A 70 -4.70 5.00 -11.38
C SER A 70 -6.15 5.22 -11.79
N GLN A 71 -7.05 5.21 -10.80
CA GLN A 71 -8.49 5.34 -10.94
C GLN A 71 -9.21 4.12 -11.51
N ASP A 72 -8.52 2.98 -11.66
CA ASP A 72 -9.18 1.74 -12.00
C ASP A 72 -10.16 1.32 -10.89
N LEU A 73 -11.38 0.97 -11.30
CA LEU A 73 -12.48 0.50 -10.47
C LEU A 73 -12.32 -0.99 -10.21
N LEU A 74 -11.95 -1.30 -8.97
CA LEU A 74 -11.86 -2.66 -8.47
C LEU A 74 -13.16 -3.03 -7.77
N GLN A 75 -13.75 -4.17 -8.13
CA GLN A 75 -14.90 -4.74 -7.46
C GLN A 75 -14.60 -6.12 -6.88
N ILE A 76 -14.83 -6.26 -5.58
CA ILE A 76 -14.71 -7.53 -4.86
C ILE A 76 -16.01 -7.76 -4.08
N GLY A 77 -16.71 -8.86 -4.40
CA GLY A 77 -18.09 -9.04 -3.95
C GLY A 77 -18.97 -7.89 -4.48
N ASP A 78 -19.70 -7.23 -3.59
CA ASP A 78 -20.57 -6.10 -3.97
C ASP A 78 -19.89 -4.75 -3.83
N LYS A 79 -18.61 -4.72 -3.46
CA LYS A 79 -17.93 -3.51 -3.01
C LYS A 79 -16.96 -3.05 -4.08
N LYS A 80 -16.96 -1.75 -4.28
CA LYS A 80 -16.24 -1.06 -5.35
C LYS A 80 -15.31 -0.04 -4.72
N PHE A 81 -14.07 0.00 -5.20
CA PHE A 81 -13.07 0.96 -4.76
C PHE A 81 -12.19 1.33 -5.94
N TYR A 82 -11.76 2.59 -5.96
CA TYR A 82 -10.82 3.10 -6.94
C TYR A 82 -9.39 2.92 -6.45
N LEU A 83 -8.49 2.42 -7.30
CA LEU A 83 -7.06 2.43 -7.01
C LEU A 83 -6.50 3.82 -7.32
N LEU A 84 -6.35 4.68 -6.32
CA LEU A 84 -5.71 5.97 -6.50
C LEU A 84 -4.21 5.86 -6.31
N LEU A 85 -3.46 5.89 -7.41
CA LEU A 85 -2.02 6.10 -7.36
C LEU A 85 -1.75 7.60 -7.25
N ILE A 86 -0.88 7.99 -6.33
CA ILE A 86 -0.40 9.38 -6.25
C ILE A 86 0.44 9.63 -7.50
N VAL A 87 -0.11 10.38 -8.46
CA VAL A 87 0.62 10.86 -9.63
C VAL A 87 1.08 12.29 -9.33
N TYR A 88 2.37 12.57 -9.50
CA TYR A 88 2.99 13.88 -9.22
C TYR A 88 2.31 15.07 -9.95
N SER A 89 1.45 14.82 -10.93
CA SER A 89 0.61 15.85 -11.57
C SER A 89 -0.38 16.52 -10.59
N ILE A 90 -0.88 15.80 -9.57
CA ILE A 90 -1.76 16.37 -8.53
C ILE A 90 -0.95 17.25 -7.56
N LEU A 91 0.32 16.89 -7.30
CA LEU A 91 1.22 17.67 -6.46
C LEU A 91 1.61 19.02 -7.11
N ARG A 92 1.69 19.05 -8.44
CA ARG A 92 2.07 20.25 -9.21
C ARG A 92 0.94 21.30 -9.31
N GLY A 93 -0.32 20.90 -9.14
CA GLY A 93 -1.48 21.79 -9.21
C GLY A 93 -1.83 22.51 -7.90
N SER A 94 -1.28 22.06 -6.76
CA SER A 94 -1.67 22.54 -5.42
C SER A 94 -0.52 23.13 -4.60
N LEU A 95 0.72 23.15 -5.10
CA LEU A 95 1.86 23.70 -4.37
C LEU A 95 2.42 24.93 -5.11
N PRO A 96 2.54 26.10 -4.44
CA PRO A 96 3.28 27.22 -5.00
C PRO A 96 4.73 26.78 -5.29
N ALA A 97 5.25 27.20 -6.43
CA ALA A 97 6.51 26.75 -7.04
C ALA A 97 7.80 26.98 -6.21
N THR A 98 7.68 27.47 -4.98
CA THR A 98 8.79 27.80 -4.08
C THR A 98 9.16 26.71 -3.08
N SER A 99 8.49 25.55 -3.07
CA SER A 99 8.73 24.47 -2.08
C SER A 99 9.10 23.11 -2.69
N LEU A 100 9.67 23.05 -3.90
CA LEU A 100 10.08 21.79 -4.54
C LEU A 100 11.60 21.59 -4.63
N THR A 101 12.39 22.29 -3.80
CA THR A 101 13.85 22.09 -3.74
C THR A 101 14.28 20.92 -2.85
N LEU A 102 13.35 20.24 -2.16
CA LEU A 102 13.70 19.16 -1.22
C LEU A 102 13.26 17.75 -1.60
N LEU A 103 12.58 17.56 -2.73
CA LEU A 103 12.23 16.21 -3.20
C LEU A 103 12.93 15.94 -4.51
N HIS A 104 14.24 15.71 -4.42
CA HIS A 104 14.98 15.06 -5.47
C HIS A 104 14.40 13.66 -5.75
N PRO A 105 14.33 13.25 -7.02
CA PRO A 105 13.84 11.94 -7.42
C PRO A 105 14.91 10.90 -7.04
N PHE A 106 14.55 9.93 -6.20
CA PHE A 106 15.39 8.76 -5.99
C PHE A 106 15.39 7.90 -7.27
N CYS A 107 16.30 8.26 -8.18
CA CYS A 107 16.87 7.35 -9.16
C CYS A 107 17.73 6.32 -8.41
N CYS A 108 17.18 5.11 -8.24
CA CYS A 108 17.89 3.82 -8.17
C CYS A 108 18.95 3.59 -7.06
N PRO A 109 19.24 2.31 -6.74
CA PRO A 109 19.75 1.91 -5.43
C PRO A 109 21.28 1.79 -5.45
N LEU A 110 21.98 2.55 -4.61
CA LEU A 110 23.29 2.13 -4.14
C LEU A 110 23.56 2.77 -2.77
N HIS A 111 23.68 1.91 -1.77
CA HIS A 111 24.43 2.14 -0.53
C HIS A 111 23.94 3.27 0.40
N LEU A 112 23.19 2.91 1.44
CA LEU A 112 23.26 3.61 2.72
C LEU A 112 23.65 2.62 3.82
N PRO A 113 24.66 2.93 4.66
CA PRO A 113 24.89 2.18 5.86
C PRO A 113 23.74 2.45 6.84
N PHE A 114 23.37 1.41 7.58
CA PHE A 114 22.46 1.48 8.72
C PHE A 114 22.82 2.65 9.64
N ALA A 115 21.95 3.65 9.73
CA ALA A 115 21.93 4.58 10.84
C ALA A 115 20.57 4.44 11.51
N TRP A 116 20.53 3.62 12.56
CA TRP A 116 19.44 3.63 13.53
C TRP A 116 19.31 5.04 14.08
N VAL A 117 18.14 5.66 13.89
CA VAL A 117 17.77 6.84 14.67
C VAL A 117 17.47 6.35 16.08
N ALA A 118 18.50 6.40 16.93
CA ALA A 118 18.36 6.25 18.36
C ALA A 118 17.50 7.41 18.88
N LEU A 119 16.27 7.10 19.30
CA LEU A 119 15.47 7.99 20.13
C LEU A 119 16.24 8.25 21.45
N PRO A 120 16.43 9.50 21.88
CA PRO A 120 16.99 9.77 23.19
C PRO A 120 16.02 9.31 24.29
N PRO A 121 16.50 8.67 25.37
CA PRO A 121 15.64 8.27 26.48
C PRO A 121 15.09 9.51 27.22
N PRO A 122 13.88 9.44 27.80
CA PRO A 122 13.26 10.56 28.50
C PRO A 122 14.06 10.92 29.76
N LEU A 123 14.35 12.22 29.89
CA LEU A 123 15.00 12.83 31.06
C LEU A 123 14.14 12.68 32.32
N HIS A 124 14.67 11.93 33.29
CA HIS A 124 14.09 11.76 34.61
C HIS A 124 14.37 13.01 35.46
N HIS A 125 13.37 13.88 35.65
CA HIS A 125 13.52 15.05 36.53
C HIS A 125 13.27 14.64 37.99
N SER A 126 14.35 14.45 38.74
CA SER A 126 14.33 14.26 40.20
C SER A 126 14.04 15.60 40.88
N SER A 127 12.89 15.71 41.54
CA SER A 127 12.60 16.84 42.43
C SER A 127 12.85 16.42 43.87
N LYS A 128 14.03 16.78 44.39
CA LYS A 128 14.25 16.90 45.83
C LYS A 128 13.50 18.16 46.31
N LYS A 129 12.52 17.99 47.19
CA LYS A 129 12.02 19.07 48.06
C LYS A 129 11.95 18.53 49.47
N GLY A 130 12.77 19.11 50.35
CA GLY A 130 12.86 18.73 51.75
C GLY A 130 11.95 19.55 52.67
N ARG A 131 12.12 19.22 53.96
CA ARG A 131 11.65 19.84 55.21
C ARG A 131 10.30 19.36 55.74
N GLY A 132 10.35 18.93 57.01
CA GLY A 132 9.30 18.36 57.83
C GLY A 132 9.94 17.39 58.80
#